data_AF-S4PAS9-F1
#
_entry.id   AF-S4PAS9-F1
#
_cell.length_a   1.000
_cell.length_b   1.000
_cell.length_c   1.000
_cell.angle_alpha   90.00
_cell.angle_beta   90.00
_cell.angle_gamma   90.00
#
_symmetry.space_group_name_H-M   'P 1'
#
loop_
_entity.id
_entity.type
_entity.pdbx_description
1 polymer ?
#
loop_
_entity_poly.entity_id
_entity_poly.type
_entity_poly.pdbx_seq_one_letter_code
_entity_poly.pdbx_strand_id
1 'polypeptide(L)'
;DQSPRCLRKLVTIKEVSPSTHQRAKSRGVEIVKFSDVEILGAQKDHPCVPPKPDSLCTICYTSGTTGMPKGVMLTHENVVASMCSVIMQLGEHRPMKHDIMISFLPLAHMLERC
;
A
#
# COMPACT_ATOMS: atom_id res chain seq x y z
N ASP A 1 -8.79 -7.56 22.05
CA ASP A 1 -8.02 -6.36 21.62
C ASP A 1 -6.51 -6.50 21.76
N GLN A 2 -5.90 -7.47 21.08
CA GLN A 2 -4.44 -7.59 20.95
C GLN A 2 -4.00 -7.01 19.60
N SER A 3 -2.81 -6.40 19.51
CA SER A 3 -2.21 -6.08 18.22
C SER A 3 -2.02 -7.36 17.41
N PRO A 4 -2.18 -7.33 16.06
CA PRO A 4 -1.84 -8.46 15.24
C PRO A 4 -0.38 -8.86 15.51
N ARG A 5 -0.13 -10.15 15.80
CA ARG A 5 1.24 -10.66 16.07
C ARG A 5 2.24 -10.36 14.94
N CYS A 6 1.74 -10.03 13.75
CA CYS A 6 2.52 -9.74 12.56
C CYS A 6 2.87 -8.25 12.38
N LEU A 7 2.19 -7.29 13.04
CA LEU A 7 2.48 -5.88 12.84
C LEU A 7 3.68 -5.45 13.70
N ARG A 8 4.79 -5.12 13.04
CA ARG A 8 6.04 -4.71 13.71
C ARG A 8 6.39 -3.25 13.51
N LYS A 9 6.09 -2.70 12.33
CA LYS A 9 6.40 -1.32 11.96
C LYS A 9 5.20 -0.64 11.35
N LEU A 10 5.05 0.64 11.64
CA LEU A 10 4.06 1.53 11.04
C LEU A 10 4.80 2.73 10.44
N VAL A 11 4.72 2.89 9.12
CA VAL A 11 5.27 4.06 8.44
C VAL A 11 4.18 5.13 8.34
N THR A 12 4.49 6.36 8.74
CA THR A 12 3.52 7.45 8.81
C THR A 12 3.98 8.67 8.04
N ILE A 13 3.07 9.25 7.25
CA ILE A 13 3.34 10.48 6.49
C ILE A 13 3.02 11.73 7.33
N LYS A 14 2.01 11.64 8.20
CA LYS A 14 1.58 12.75 9.07
C LYS A 14 2.10 12.55 10.49
N GLU A 15 2.12 13.65 11.25
CA GLU A 15 2.42 13.61 12.67
C GLU A 15 1.46 12.69 13.43
N VAL A 16 2.02 11.97 14.39
CA VAL A 16 1.32 10.99 15.20
C VAL A 16 1.20 11.53 16.62
N SER A 17 0.00 11.44 17.20
CA SER A 17 -0.23 11.95 18.56
C SER A 17 0.61 11.20 19.61
N PRO A 18 0.98 11.85 20.74
CA PRO A 18 1.72 11.21 21.83
C PRO A 18 1.03 9.95 22.38
N SER A 19 -0.31 9.95 22.46
CA SER A 19 -1.08 8.79 22.91
C SER A 19 -0.97 7.60 21.94
N THR A 20 -0.95 7.86 20.63
CA THR A 20 -0.71 6.83 19.62
C THR A 20 0.72 6.27 19.71
N HIS A 21 1.73 7.12 19.92
CA HIS A 21 3.11 6.66 20.14
C HIS A 21 3.22 5.76 21.37
N GLN A 22 2.63 6.16 22.50
CA GLN A 22 2.64 5.35 23.72
C GLN A 22 1.96 4.00 23.51
N ARG A 23 0.83 3.98 22.78
CA ARG A 23 0.10 2.75 22.44
C ARG A 23 0.86 1.84 21.47
N ALA A 24 1.63 2.39 20.53
CA ALA A 24 2.48 1.60 19.65
C ALA A 24 3.65 0.99 20.43
N LYS A 25 4.32 1.80 21.29
CA LYS A 25 5.41 1.36 22.15
C LYS A 25 5.00 0.24 23.10
N SER A 26 3.83 0.35 23.75
CA SER A 26 3.32 -0.70 24.65
C SER A 26 2.98 -2.01 23.92
N ARG A 27 2.86 -1.97 22.59
CA ARG A 27 2.56 -3.12 21.73
C ARG A 27 3.76 -3.62 20.91
N GLY A 28 4.95 -3.06 21.15
CA GLY A 28 6.16 -3.42 20.40
C GLY A 28 6.10 -3.04 18.92
N VAL A 29 5.28 -2.05 18.55
CA VAL A 29 5.19 -1.53 17.19
C VAL A 29 6.07 -0.28 17.08
N GLU A 30 7.02 -0.31 16.17
CA GLU A 30 7.86 0.84 15.83
C GLU A 30 7.09 1.79 14.90
N ILE A 31 7.08 3.09 15.20
CA ILE A 31 6.56 4.12 14.29
C ILE A 31 7.75 4.81 13.63
N VAL A 32 7.74 4.87 12.30
CA VAL A 32 8.80 5.49 11.48
C VAL A 32 8.14 6.55 10.60
N LYS A 33 8.74 7.74 10.48
CA LYS A 33 8.23 8.73 9.53
C LYS A 33 8.60 8.34 8.11
N PHE A 34 7.72 8.62 7.16
CA PHE A 34 7.99 8.36 5.75
C PHE A 34 9.27 9.08 5.28
N SER A 35 9.48 10.32 5.73
CA SER A 35 10.71 11.09 5.48
C SER A 35 11.98 10.37 5.91
N ASP A 36 11.93 9.66 7.05
CA ASP A 36 13.10 8.95 7.56
C ASP A 36 13.40 7.72 6.69
N VAL A 37 12.35 7.05 6.18
CA VAL A 37 12.49 5.95 5.22
C VAL A 37 13.14 6.43 3.91
N GLU A 38 12.74 7.59 3.41
CA GLU A 38 13.34 8.20 2.22
C GLU A 38 14.83 8.50 2.42
N ILE A 39 15.20 9.11 3.56
CA ILE A 39 16.59 9.39 3.90
C ILE A 39 17.41 8.09 3.99
N LEU A 40 16.87 7.06 4.66
CA LEU A 40 17.53 5.77 4.80
C LEU A 40 17.76 5.09 3.44
N GLY A 41 16.78 5.18 2.54
CA GLY A 41 16.87 4.64 1.17
C GLY A 41 17.90 5.39 0.32
N ALA A 42 18.00 6.71 0.45
CA ALA A 42 18.97 7.52 -0.28
C ALA A 42 20.43 7.26 0.16
N GLN A 43 20.64 6.89 1.42
CA GLN A 43 21.99 6.62 1.97
C GLN A 43 22.54 5.25 1.59
N LYS A 44 21.68 4.30 1.20
CA LYS A 44 22.08 2.91 0.96
C LYS A 44 21.51 2.43 -0.37
N ASP A 45 22.40 2.11 -1.29
CA ASP A 45 22.02 1.44 -2.53
C ASP A 45 21.76 -0.05 -2.24
N HIS A 46 20.50 -0.38 -1.97
CA HIS A 46 20.07 -1.76 -1.79
C HIS A 46 19.79 -2.39 -3.16
N PRO A 47 20.26 -3.62 -3.43
CA PRO A 47 19.95 -4.27 -4.69
C PRO A 47 18.44 -4.44 -4.84
N CYS A 48 17.93 -4.19 -6.04
CA CYS A 48 16.53 -4.45 -6.35
C CYS A 48 16.27 -5.96 -6.20
N VAL A 49 15.31 -6.32 -5.36
CA VAL A 49 14.83 -7.70 -5.19
C VAL A 49 13.39 -7.75 -5.67
N PRO A 50 13.14 -8.17 -6.93
CA PRO A 50 11.78 -8.24 -7.45
C PRO A 50 10.91 -9.22 -6.64
N PRO A 51 9.63 -8.90 -6.42
CA PRO A 51 8.70 -9.80 -5.76
C PRO A 51 8.35 -10.98 -6.67
N LYS A 52 7.92 -12.10 -6.08
CA LYS A 52 7.31 -13.20 -6.85
C LYS A 52 5.86 -12.84 -7.20
N PRO A 53 5.27 -13.39 -8.29
CA PRO A 53 3.89 -13.11 -8.65
C PRO A 53 2.87 -13.40 -7.54
N ASP A 54 3.08 -14.47 -6.78
CA ASP A 54 2.26 -14.91 -5.64
C ASP A 54 2.51 -14.13 -4.33
N SER A 55 3.51 -13.24 -4.32
CA SER A 55 3.78 -12.39 -3.15
C SER A 55 2.68 -11.34 -2.98
N LEU A 56 2.33 -11.04 -1.72
CA LEU A 56 1.38 -9.97 -1.40
C LEU A 56 1.93 -8.62 -1.89
N CYS A 57 1.13 -7.94 -2.70
CA CYS A 57 1.41 -6.60 -3.21
C CYS A 57 0.77 -5.54 -2.31
N THR A 58 -0.51 -5.70 -1.99
CA THR A 58 -1.24 -4.72 -1.17
C THR A 58 -2.38 -5.36 -0.39
N ILE A 59 -2.77 -4.69 0.70
CA ILE A 59 -4.01 -4.99 1.43
C ILE A 59 -4.92 -3.77 1.30
N CYS A 60 -6.08 -3.97 0.67
CA CYS A 60 -7.10 -2.93 0.54
C CYS A 60 -8.23 -3.19 1.53
N TYR A 61 -8.49 -2.25 2.42
CA TYR A 61 -9.60 -2.38 3.37
C TYR A 61 -10.90 -1.91 2.74
N THR A 62 -11.95 -2.69 2.95
CA THR A 62 -13.31 -2.35 2.53
C THR A 62 -14.17 -2.10 3.76
N SER A 63 -15.17 -1.23 3.64
CA SER A 63 -16.10 -0.92 4.73
C SER A 63 -16.81 -2.17 5.26
N GLY A 64 -17.02 -3.18 4.40
CA GLY A 64 -17.73 -4.40 4.71
C GLY A 64 -19.23 -4.13 4.87
N THR A 65 -20.08 -4.91 4.22
CA THR A 65 -21.53 -4.69 4.26
C THR A 65 -22.19 -5.17 5.55
N THR A 66 -21.46 -5.84 6.45
CA THR A 66 -22.04 -6.54 7.63
C THR A 66 -21.14 -6.57 8.88
N GLY A 67 -20.20 -5.64 9.08
CA GLY A 67 -19.41 -5.60 10.32
C GLY A 67 -18.05 -4.91 10.22
N MET A 68 -17.04 -5.50 10.88
CA MET A 68 -15.67 -4.96 10.91
C MET A 68 -15.05 -4.85 9.51
N PRO A 69 -14.24 -3.81 9.24
CA PRO A 69 -13.52 -3.67 7.98
C PRO A 69 -12.69 -4.92 7.66
N LYS A 70 -12.78 -5.39 6.42
CA LYS A 70 -12.04 -6.56 5.95
C LYS A 70 -10.88 -6.12 5.07
N GLY A 71 -9.70 -6.65 5.33
CA GLY A 71 -8.52 -6.45 4.49
C GLY A 71 -8.50 -7.46 3.34
N VAL A 72 -8.70 -6.99 2.11
CA VAL A 72 -8.57 -7.80 0.90
C VAL A 72 -7.09 -7.90 0.56
N MET A 73 -6.56 -9.12 0.56
CA MET A 73 -5.18 -9.43 0.21
C MET A 73 -5.06 -9.58 -1.32
N LEU A 74 -4.20 -8.77 -1.95
CA LEU A 74 -3.96 -8.82 -3.38
C LEU A 74 -2.49 -9.11 -3.65
N THR A 75 -2.22 -10.11 -4.47
CA THR A 75 -0.87 -10.47 -4.91
C THR A 75 -0.43 -9.61 -6.10
N HIS A 76 0.85 -9.66 -6.45
CA HIS A 76 1.37 -9.00 -7.65
C HIS A 76 0.69 -9.51 -8.93
N GLU A 77 0.46 -10.83 -9.04
CA GLU A 77 -0.26 -11.39 -10.20
C GLU A 77 -1.71 -10.89 -10.30
N ASN A 78 -2.41 -10.67 -9.17
CA ASN A 78 -3.78 -10.16 -9.21
C ASN A 78 -3.82 -8.74 -9.79
N VAL A 79 -2.90 -7.88 -9.35
CA VAL A 79 -2.81 -6.49 -9.82
C VAL A 79 -2.47 -6.45 -11.32
N VAL A 80 -1.46 -7.21 -11.74
CA VAL A 80 -1.06 -7.27 -13.16
C VAL A 80 -2.17 -7.83 -14.03
N ALA A 81 -2.84 -8.91 -13.62
CA ALA A 81 -3.96 -9.48 -14.36
C ALA A 81 -5.10 -8.46 -14.55
N SER A 82 -5.44 -7.71 -13.49
CA SER A 82 -6.44 -6.64 -13.55
C SER A 82 -6.03 -5.55 -14.55
N MET A 83 -4.77 -5.09 -14.50
CA MET A 83 -4.27 -4.06 -15.42
C MET A 83 -4.29 -4.52 -16.88
N CYS A 84 -3.85 -5.74 -17.15
CA CYS A 84 -3.92 -6.31 -18.48
C CYS A 84 -5.36 -6.36 -19.00
N SER A 85 -6.32 -6.76 -18.15
CA SER A 85 -7.75 -6.77 -18.52
C SER A 85 -8.26 -5.38 -18.86
N VAL A 86 -7.91 -4.35 -18.08
CA VAL A 86 -8.31 -2.96 -18.34
C VAL A 86 -7.71 -2.47 -19.66
N ILE A 87 -6.42 -2.68 -19.89
CA ILE A 87 -5.74 -2.29 -21.14
C ILE A 87 -6.40 -2.96 -22.35
N MET A 88 -6.75 -4.25 -22.24
CA MET A 88 -7.45 -4.98 -23.30
C MET A 88 -8.84 -4.40 -23.56
N GLN A 89 -9.58 -4.02 -22.52
CA GLN A 89 -10.91 -3.44 -22.64
C GLN A 89 -10.89 -2.04 -23.26
N LEU A 90 -9.84 -1.25 -23.00
CA LEU A 90 -9.69 0.09 -23.58
C LEU A 90 -9.34 0.06 -25.07
N GLY A 91 -8.75 -1.03 -25.58
CA GLY A 91 -8.47 -1.21 -27.00
C GLY A 91 -7.59 -0.12 -27.59
N GLU A 92 -8.14 0.67 -28.52
CA GLU A 92 -7.47 1.81 -29.17
C GLU A 92 -7.31 3.02 -28.22
N HIS A 93 -8.07 3.07 -27.12
CA HIS A 93 -7.99 4.12 -26.09
C HIS A 93 -7.09 3.72 -24.91
N ARG A 94 -6.26 2.69 -25.05
CA ARG A 94 -5.32 2.30 -23.99
C ARG A 94 -4.31 3.42 -23.71
N PRO A 95 -3.86 3.59 -22.45
CA PRO A 95 -2.87 4.60 -22.13
C PRO A 95 -1.57 4.43 -22.91
N MET A 96 -1.06 5.53 -23.44
CA MET A 96 0.19 5.62 -24.18
C MET A 96 1.21 6.46 -23.42
N LYS A 97 2.49 6.35 -23.80
CA LYS A 97 3.60 7.05 -23.12
C LYS A 97 3.49 8.57 -23.11
N HIS A 98 2.67 9.15 -23.99
CA HIS A 98 2.44 10.59 -24.09
C HIS A 98 1.18 11.06 -23.34
N ASP A 99 0.38 10.14 -22.81
CA ASP A 99 -0.81 10.50 -22.06
C ASP A 99 -0.46 11.00 -20.65
N ILE A 100 -1.34 11.85 -20.11
CA ILE A 100 -1.23 12.38 -18.76
C ILE A 100 -2.36 11.77 -17.92
N MET A 101 -2.02 10.99 -16.91
CA MET A 101 -2.96 10.49 -15.93
C MET A 101 -3.14 11.51 -14.80
N ILE A 102 -4.38 11.92 -14.55
CA ILE A 102 -4.73 12.76 -13.40
C ILE A 102 -5.12 11.85 -12.24
N SER A 103 -4.27 11.80 -11.22
CA SER A 103 -4.54 11.16 -9.93
C SER A 103 -5.36 12.11 -9.06
N PHE A 104 -6.58 11.73 -8.70
CA PHE A 104 -7.47 12.57 -7.88
C PHE A 104 -8.24 11.80 -6.81
N LEU A 105 -8.27 10.47 -6.86
CA LEU A 105 -8.89 9.68 -5.83
C LEU A 105 -7.91 9.51 -4.65
N PRO A 106 -8.40 9.22 -3.44
CA PRO A 106 -7.51 8.89 -2.34
C PRO A 106 -6.74 7.61 -2.62
N LEU A 107 -5.43 7.57 -2.30
CA LEU A 107 -4.60 6.35 -2.35
C LEU A 107 -5.14 5.19 -1.49
N ALA A 108 -6.13 5.43 -0.61
CA ALA A 108 -6.82 4.37 0.11
C ALA A 108 -7.80 3.57 -0.78
N HIS A 109 -8.24 4.16 -1.89
CA HIS A 109 -9.20 3.56 -2.80
C HIS A 109 -8.49 2.65 -3.81
N MET A 110 -9.01 1.44 -4.05
CA MET A 110 -8.33 0.46 -4.90
C MET A 110 -8.10 0.95 -6.33
N LEU A 111 -9.05 1.72 -6.87
CA LEU A 111 -8.93 2.30 -8.22
C LEU A 111 -7.73 3.24 -8.37
N GLU A 112 -7.29 3.92 -7.30
CA GLU A 112 -6.12 4.80 -7.36
C GLU A 112 -4.79 4.03 -7.25
N ARG A 113 -4.85 2.76 -6.83
CA ARG A 113 -3.67 1.88 -6.66
C ARG A 113 -3.37 1.05 -7.91
N CYS A 114 -4.13 1.26 -8.97
CA CYS A 114 -4.31 0.40 -10.13
C CYS A 114 -4.10 1.21 -11.39
#